data_AF-A0A356VBC8-F1
#
_entry.id   AF-A0A356VBC8-F1
#
_cell.length_a   1.000
_cell.length_b   1.000
_cell.length_c   1.000
_cell.angle_alpha   90.00
_cell.angle_beta   90.00
_cell.angle_gamma   90.00
#
_symmetry.space_group_name_H-M   'P 1'
#
loop_
_entity.id
_entity.type
_entity.pdbx_description
1 polymer ?
#
loop_
_entity_poly.entity_id
_entity_poly.type
_entity_poly.pdbx_seq_one_letter_code
_entity_poly.pdbx_strand_id
1 'polypeptide(L)'
;MSARSSRPGPWKNLRSMKRSPPGSERALRHLRRRIDALDAQVLRLLTRRAALALRVGRIKKREGWQLVDPAREREILQRMAEATQGPLTPKAVRAMYRTILTQIRRLEETH
;
A
#
# COMPACT_ATOMS: atom_id res chain seq x y z
N MET A 1 38.83 -41.66 -9.39
CA MET A 1 38.62 -40.46 -10.24
C MET A 1 37.15 -40.43 -10.65
N SER A 2 36.33 -39.60 -9.99
CA SER A 2 34.88 -39.53 -10.23
C SER A 2 34.53 -38.20 -10.88
N ALA A 3 33.96 -38.28 -12.09
CA ALA A 3 33.56 -37.13 -12.90
C ALA A 3 32.32 -36.45 -12.27
N ARG A 4 32.48 -35.16 -11.96
CA ARG A 4 31.46 -34.32 -11.34
C ARG A 4 30.42 -33.92 -12.41
N SER A 5 29.31 -34.64 -12.49
CA SER A 5 28.20 -34.32 -13.40
C SER A 5 27.44 -33.09 -12.88
N SER A 6 27.62 -31.96 -13.55
CA SER A 6 26.88 -30.73 -13.27
C SER A 6 25.51 -30.80 -13.94
N ARG A 7 24.46 -31.20 -13.20
CA ARG A 7 23.09 -31.10 -13.68
C ARG A 7 22.66 -29.63 -13.74
N PRO A 8 22.23 -29.09 -14.90
CA PRO A 8 21.70 -27.74 -14.97
C PRO A 8 20.33 -27.69 -14.29
N GLY A 9 20.16 -26.78 -13.33
CA GLY A 9 18.88 -26.55 -12.65
C GLY A 9 17.79 -26.00 -13.60
N PRO A 10 16.50 -26.07 -13.20
CA PRO A 10 15.32 -25.92 -14.05
C PRO A 10 15.08 -24.51 -14.63
N TRP A 11 16.04 -23.60 -14.46
CA TRP A 11 15.95 -22.18 -14.81
C TRP A 11 16.72 -21.83 -16.09
N LYS A 12 17.50 -22.77 -16.65
CA LYS A 12 18.45 -22.51 -17.75
C LYS A 12 17.83 -22.30 -19.14
N ASN A 13 16.51 -22.39 -19.30
CA ASN A 13 15.81 -22.12 -20.57
C ASN A 13 14.64 -21.13 -20.45
N LEU A 14 14.86 -19.98 -19.79
CA LEU A 14 13.95 -18.82 -19.85
C LEU A 14 14.37 -17.76 -20.91
N ARG A 15 15.08 -18.18 -21.97
CA ARG A 15 15.30 -17.35 -23.17
C ARG A 15 14.22 -17.60 -24.23
N SER A 16 12.97 -17.80 -23.83
CA SER A 16 11.81 -17.56 -24.69
C SER A 16 11.26 -16.16 -24.42
N MET A 17 12.13 -15.16 -24.60
CA MET A 17 11.71 -13.76 -24.65
C MET A 17 10.90 -13.56 -25.94
N LYS A 18 9.61 -13.90 -25.91
CA LYS A 18 8.65 -13.41 -26.89
C LYS A 18 8.71 -11.88 -26.76
N ARG A 19 9.47 -11.21 -27.63
CA ARG A 19 9.47 -9.75 -27.72
C ARG A 19 8.01 -9.33 -27.85
N SER A 20 7.49 -8.62 -26.85
CA SER A 20 6.15 -8.05 -26.96
C SER A 20 6.11 -7.13 -28.18
N PRO A 21 4.99 -7.04 -28.92
CA PRO A 21 4.88 -6.12 -30.04
C PRO A 21 5.29 -4.70 -29.59
N PRO A 22 6.01 -3.92 -30.42
CA PRO A 22 6.50 -2.59 -30.05
C PRO A 22 5.40 -1.65 -29.52
N GLY A 23 4.16 -1.84 -29.97
CA GLY A 23 2.98 -1.13 -29.49
C GLY A 23 2.57 -1.50 -28.05
N SER A 24 2.62 -2.77 -27.68
CA SER A 24 2.28 -3.25 -26.33
C SER A 24 3.26 -2.73 -25.28
N GLU A 25 4.55 -2.64 -25.62
CA GLU A 25 5.57 -2.10 -24.72
C GLU A 25 5.38 -0.59 -24.47
N ARG A 26 5.05 0.17 -25.51
CA ARG A 26 4.71 1.60 -25.39
C ARG A 26 3.45 1.81 -24.52
N ALA A 27 2.39 1.03 -24.74
CA ALA A 27 1.16 1.10 -23.95
C ALA A 27 1.42 0.78 -22.46
N LEU A 28 2.20 -0.27 -22.18
CA LEU A 28 2.57 -0.63 -20.81
C LEU A 28 3.35 0.48 -20.11
N ARG A 29 4.35 1.08 -20.78
CA ARG A 29 5.10 2.21 -20.23
C ARG A 29 4.20 3.42 -19.94
N HIS A 30 3.24 3.70 -20.82
CA HIS A 30 2.29 4.78 -20.60
C HIS A 30 1.41 4.55 -19.36
N LEU A 31 0.87 3.34 -19.20
CA LEU A 31 0.07 2.97 -18.01
C LEU A 31 0.89 3.07 -16.72
N ARG A 32 2.13 2.58 -16.72
CA ARG A 32 3.03 2.68 -15.55
C ARG A 32 3.26 4.13 -15.12
N ARG A 33 3.55 5.04 -16.08
CA ARG A 33 3.71 6.47 -15.76
C ARG A 33 2.46 7.08 -15.11
N ARG A 34 1.27 6.65 -15.54
CA ARG A 34 0.00 7.11 -14.92
C ARG A 34 -0.15 6.56 -13.50
N ILE A 35 0.25 5.30 -13.27
CA ILE A 35 0.29 4.71 -11.93
C ILE A 35 1.27 5.47 -11.05
N ASP A 36 2.50 5.72 -11.50
CA ASP A 36 3.51 6.45 -10.73
C ASP A 36 3.00 7.85 -10.31
N ALA A 37 2.30 8.55 -11.22
CA ALA A 37 1.71 9.86 -10.93
C ALA A 37 0.55 9.79 -9.91
N LEU A 38 -0.23 8.70 -9.92
CA LEU A 38 -1.26 8.44 -8.91
C LEU A 38 -0.64 8.06 -7.57
N ASP A 39 0.40 7.24 -7.56
CA ASP A 39 1.10 6.83 -6.34
C ASP A 39 1.72 8.03 -5.63
N ALA A 40 2.28 8.99 -6.39
CA ALA A 40 2.75 10.25 -5.83
C ALA A 40 1.63 11.06 -5.15
N GLN A 41 0.41 11.03 -5.69
CA GLN A 41 -0.76 11.68 -5.08
C GLN A 41 -1.20 10.94 -3.82
N VAL A 42 -1.27 9.61 -3.87
CA VAL A 42 -1.61 8.76 -2.72
C VAL A 42 -0.63 9.02 -1.58
N LEU A 43 0.67 9.03 -1.86
CA LEU A 43 1.69 9.34 -0.85
C LEU A 43 1.47 10.71 -0.20
N ARG A 44 1.26 11.77 -1.00
CA ARG A 44 0.98 13.11 -0.48
C ARG A 44 -0.25 13.14 0.43
N LEU A 45 -1.33 12.45 0.04
CA LEU A 45 -2.55 12.39 0.83
C LEU A 45 -2.34 11.63 2.16
N LEU A 46 -1.63 10.51 2.12
CA LEU A 46 -1.31 9.73 3.33
C LEU A 46 -0.40 10.51 4.28
N THR A 47 0.60 11.22 3.79
CA THR A 47 1.46 12.09 4.61
C THR A 47 0.64 13.19 5.29
N ARG A 48 -0.27 13.85 4.57
CA ARG A 48 -1.17 14.86 5.15
C ARG A 48 -2.08 14.26 6.23
N ARG A 49 -2.62 13.06 5.97
CA ARG A 49 -3.46 12.34 6.95
C ARG A 49 -2.67 12.00 8.23
N ALA A 50 -1.43 11.53 8.09
CA ALA A 50 -0.55 11.23 9.22
C ALA A 50 -0.24 12.49 10.05
N ALA A 51 0.06 13.61 9.40
CA ALA A 51 0.30 14.88 10.09
C ALA A 51 -0.92 15.36 10.91
N LEU A 52 -2.13 15.17 10.38
CA LEU A 52 -3.36 15.47 11.12
C LEU A 52 -3.56 14.54 12.32
N ALA A 53 -3.30 13.23 12.14
CA ALA A 53 -3.38 12.28 13.24
C ALA A 53 -2.39 12.63 14.36
N LEU A 54 -1.13 12.95 14.05
CA LEU A 54 -0.15 13.39 15.04
C LEU A 54 -0.62 14.61 15.84
N ARG A 55 -1.32 15.58 15.20
CA ARG A 55 -1.91 16.72 15.92
C ARG A 55 -3.03 16.27 16.86
N VAL A 56 -3.88 15.34 16.44
CA VAL A 56 -4.91 14.72 17.30
C VAL A 56 -4.26 13.99 18.47
N GLY A 57 -3.23 13.18 18.23
CA GLY A 57 -2.46 12.48 19.27
C GLY A 57 -1.86 13.43 20.29
N ARG A 58 -1.30 14.58 19.87
CA ARG A 58 -0.79 15.62 20.79
C ARG A 58 -1.87 16.21 21.68
N ILE A 59 -3.05 16.49 21.12
CA ILE A 59 -4.20 16.97 21.92
C ILE A 59 -4.59 15.90 22.94
N LYS A 60 -4.80 14.65 22.49
CA LYS A 60 -5.14 13.53 23.39
C LYS A 60 -4.13 13.35 24.53
N LYS A 61 -2.83 13.39 24.23
CA LYS A 61 -1.75 13.30 25.24
C LYS A 61 -1.85 14.43 26.26
N ARG A 62 -2.05 15.68 25.80
CA ARG A 62 -2.17 16.85 26.69
C ARG A 62 -3.39 16.76 27.61
N GLU A 63 -4.51 16.24 27.10
CA GLU A 63 -5.75 16.07 27.88
C GLU A 63 -5.78 14.76 28.70
N GLY A 64 -4.72 13.93 28.66
CA GLY A 64 -4.68 12.64 29.36
C GLY A 64 -5.61 11.56 28.77
N TRP A 65 -6.07 11.73 27.53
CA TRP A 65 -6.97 10.80 26.87
C TRP A 65 -6.24 9.60 26.25
N GLN A 66 -6.97 8.52 26.04
CA GLN A 66 -6.45 7.37 25.32
C GLN A 66 -6.14 7.73 23.85
N LEU A 67 -4.92 7.39 23.42
CA LEU A 67 -4.48 7.56 22.03
C LEU A 67 -5.36 6.76 21.07
N VAL A 68 -5.66 5.52 21.43
CA VAL A 68 -6.51 4.62 20.64
C VAL A 68 -7.98 4.88 20.93
N ASP A 69 -8.76 5.05 19.87
CA ASP A 69 -10.22 5.14 19.93
C ASP A 69 -10.83 4.07 19.02
N PRO A 70 -11.20 2.90 19.58
CA PRO A 70 -11.74 1.80 18.79
C PRO A 70 -13.06 2.14 18.08
N ALA A 71 -13.88 3.01 18.66
CA ALA A 71 -15.14 3.42 18.04
C ALA A 71 -14.87 4.26 16.79
N ARG A 72 -13.94 5.22 16.89
CA ARG A 72 -13.51 6.03 15.75
C ARG A 72 -12.85 5.20 14.65
N GLU A 73 -12.02 4.22 14.99
CA GLU A 73 -11.43 3.32 13.99
C GLU A 73 -12.49 2.52 13.24
N ARG A 74 -13.49 1.97 13.95
CA ARG A 74 -14.62 1.24 13.33
C ARG A 74 -15.40 2.12 12.37
N GLU A 75 -15.73 3.35 12.77
CA GLU A 75 -16.44 4.31 11.94
C GLU A 75 -15.68 4.63 10.65
N ILE A 76 -14.36 4.85 10.74
CA ILE A 76 -13.51 5.09 9.56
C ILE A 76 -13.55 3.87 8.63
N LEU A 77 -13.36 2.65 9.17
CA LEU A 77 -13.34 1.44 8.36
C LEU A 77 -14.69 1.19 7.68
N GLN A 78 -15.80 1.45 8.36
CA GLN A 78 -17.14 1.31 7.80
C GLN A 78 -17.37 2.33 6.67
N ARG A 79 -17.15 3.61 6.94
CA ARG A 79 -17.33 4.69 5.95
C ARG A 79 -16.50 4.45 4.69
N MET A 80 -15.27 3.96 4.82
CA MET A 80 -14.43 3.67 3.66
C MET A 80 -14.89 2.43 2.88
N ALA A 81 -15.42 1.42 3.58
CA ALA A 81 -16.00 0.25 2.94
C ALA A 81 -17.24 0.61 2.11
N GLU A 82 -18.11 1.46 2.66
CA GLU A 82 -19.35 1.92 2.03
C GLU A 82 -19.08 2.87 0.85
N ALA A 83 -18.06 3.71 0.95
CA ALA A 83 -17.66 4.63 -0.12
C ALA A 83 -16.89 3.94 -1.28
N THR A 84 -16.67 2.63 -1.21
CA THR A 84 -15.89 1.91 -2.23
C THR A 84 -16.66 1.87 -3.56
N GLN A 85 -16.01 2.33 -4.63
CA GLN A 85 -16.52 2.27 -6.01
C GLN A 85 -15.48 1.62 -6.93
N GLY A 86 -15.95 0.91 -7.97
CA GLY A 86 -15.09 0.31 -8.97
C GLY A 86 -14.52 -1.07 -8.57
N PRO A 87 -13.30 -1.44 -9.02
CA PRO A 87 -12.81 -2.82 -8.98
C PRO A 87 -12.34 -3.29 -7.59
N LEU A 88 -12.27 -2.40 -6.61
CA LEU A 88 -11.88 -2.77 -5.24
C LEU A 88 -13.09 -3.28 -4.48
N THR A 89 -12.91 -4.38 -3.74
CA THR A 89 -13.97 -4.87 -2.85
C THR A 89 -13.97 -4.10 -1.53
N PRO A 90 -15.12 -3.96 -0.84
CA PRO A 90 -15.18 -3.36 0.49
C PRO A 90 -14.26 -4.05 1.51
N LYS A 91 -13.99 -5.35 1.34
CA LYS A 91 -13.02 -6.10 2.17
C LYS A 91 -11.59 -5.62 1.92
N ALA A 92 -11.19 -5.43 0.66
CA ALA A 92 -9.87 -4.94 0.30
C ALA A 92 -9.63 -3.51 0.84
N VAL A 93 -10.61 -2.61 0.67
CA VAL A 93 -10.50 -1.23 1.18
C VAL A 93 -10.39 -1.21 2.71
N ARG A 94 -11.17 -2.02 3.42
CA ARG A 94 -11.02 -2.18 4.88
C ARG A 94 -9.62 -2.64 5.28
N ALA A 95 -9.06 -3.62 4.58
CA ALA A 95 -7.71 -4.11 4.87
C ALA A 95 -6.66 -3.02 4.66
N MET A 96 -6.73 -2.27 3.56
CA MET A 96 -5.82 -1.15 3.30
C MET A 96 -5.91 -0.07 4.38
N TYR A 97 -7.13 0.34 4.75
CA TYR A 97 -7.32 1.38 5.77
C TYR A 97 -6.90 0.92 7.17
N ARG A 98 -7.08 -0.36 7.50
CA ARG A 98 -6.57 -0.91 8.76
C ARG A 98 -5.04 -0.82 8.83
N THR A 99 -4.35 -1.10 7.74
CA THR A 99 -2.89 -0.93 7.66
C THR A 99 -2.50 0.54 7.83
N ILE A 100 -3.17 1.47 7.14
CA ILE A 100 -2.91 2.92 7.25
C ILE A 100 -3.07 3.38 8.71
N LEU A 101 -4.18 3.02 9.36
CA LEU A 101 -4.43 3.36 10.77
C LEU A 101 -3.35 2.79 11.69
N THR A 102 -2.96 1.53 11.46
CA THR A 102 -1.92 0.86 12.25
C THR A 102 -0.57 1.56 12.12
N GLN A 103 -0.15 1.93 10.91
CA GLN A 103 1.14 2.61 10.72
C GLN A 103 1.15 4.01 11.33
N ILE A 104 0.04 4.75 11.23
CA ILE A 104 -0.07 6.10 11.80
C ILE A 104 -0.04 6.06 13.32
N ARG A 105 -0.74 5.11 13.95
CA ARG A 105 -0.69 4.91 15.40
C ARG A 105 0.73 4.65 15.90
N ARG A 106 1.51 3.83 15.21
CA ARG A 106 2.93 3.59 15.56
C ARG A 106 3.77 4.87 15.54
N LEU A 107 3.43 5.83 14.68
CA LEU A 107 4.09 7.14 14.66
C LEU A 107 3.70 7.99 15.90
N GLU A 108 2.44 7.92 16.36
CA GLU A 108 1.97 8.60 17.57
C GLU A 108 2.54 8.01 18.87
N GLU A 109 2.88 6.72 18.87
CA GLU A 109 3.54 6.05 20.00
C GLU A 109 5.02 6.44 20.13
N THR A 110 5.68 6.74 19.00
CA THR A 110 7.11 7.10 18.97
C THR A 110 7.39 8.60 19.14
N HIS A 111 6.35 9.44 19.09
CA HIS A 111 6.42 10.91 19.22
C HIS A 111 5.40 11.42 20.23
#